data_AF-A0A9X1IBH0-F1
#
_entry.id   AF-A0A9X1IBH0-F1
#
_cell.length_a   1.000
_cell.length_b   1.000
_cell.length_c   1.000
_cell.angle_alpha   90.00
_cell.angle_beta   90.00
_cell.angle_gamma   90.00
#
_symmetry.space_group_name_H-M   'P 1'
#
loop_
_entity.id
_entity.type
_entity.pdbx_description
1 polymer ?
#
loop_
_entity_poly.entity_id
_entity_poly.type
_entity_poly.pdbx_seq_one_letter_code
_entity_poly.pdbx_strand_id
1 'polypeptide(L)'
;MRFMLPLAALLLGACSLARDVTPAMPAGPDTPEHRACWLESRNAPEVRALNREMNPNNTFNQTRLEGEVRQAQNRAYRECLRAHGLAPPGGVEAVRPR
;
A
#
# COMPACT_ATOMS: atom_id res chain seq x y z
N MET A 1 -26.55 -26.45 34.02
CA MET A 1 -25.30 -26.30 33.24
C MET A 1 -25.70 -25.72 31.88
N ARG A 2 -25.56 -24.40 31.69
CA ARG A 2 -24.50 -23.75 30.89
C ARG A 2 -24.50 -24.18 29.41
N PHE A 3 -25.43 -23.64 28.63
CA PHE A 3 -25.38 -23.63 27.16
C PHE A 3 -25.73 -22.23 26.65
N MET A 4 -24.84 -21.26 26.88
CA MET A 4 -25.04 -19.88 26.41
C MET A 4 -23.69 -19.20 26.08
N LEU A 5 -22.71 -19.97 25.59
CA LEU A 5 -21.36 -19.48 25.33
C LEU A 5 -20.83 -19.52 23.87
N PRO A 6 -21.50 -20.09 22.83
CA PRO A 6 -20.86 -20.14 21.52
C PRO A 6 -21.08 -18.88 20.67
N LEU A 7 -22.09 -18.05 20.98
CA LEU A 7 -22.46 -16.92 20.12
C LEU A 7 -21.55 -15.69 20.29
N ALA A 8 -20.98 -15.50 21.49
CA ALA A 8 -20.09 -14.37 21.77
C ALA A 8 -18.73 -14.48 21.05
N ALA A 9 -18.26 -15.71 20.79
CA ALA A 9 -16.97 -15.93 20.13
C ALA A 9 -17.00 -15.61 18.62
N LEU A 10 -18.17 -15.72 17.98
CA LEU A 10 -18.33 -15.43 16.54
C LEU A 10 -18.31 -13.92 16.22
N LEU A 11 -18.68 -13.06 17.17
CA LEU A 11 -18.69 -11.60 16.97
C LEU A 11 -17.29 -10.97 17.07
N LEU A 12 -16.35 -11.60 17.80
CA LEU A 12 -14.99 -11.09 17.98
C LEU A 12 -14.07 -11.34 16.78
N GLY A 13 -14.38 -12.32 15.90
CA GLY A 13 -13.58 -12.62 14.71
C GLY A 13 -13.87 -11.74 13.48
N ALA A 14 -14.89 -10.90 13.54
CA ALA A 14 -15.33 -10.11 12.38
C ALA A 14 -14.47 -8.86 12.11
N CYS A 15 -13.70 -8.38 13.09
CA CYS A 15 -12.89 -7.16 12.93
C CYS A 15 -11.52 -7.39 12.28
N SER A 16 -11.03 -8.63 12.19
CA SER A 16 -9.77 -8.97 11.50
C SER A 16 -9.94 -9.19 9.99
N LEU A 17 -11.17 -9.13 9.48
CA LEU A 17 -11.48 -9.23 8.04
C LEU A 17 -11.43 -7.87 7.32
N ALA A 18 -11.02 -6.80 8.00
CA ALA A 18 -10.67 -5.54 7.37
C ALA A 18 -9.40 -5.75 6.52
N ARG A 19 -9.63 -6.22 5.29
CA ARG A 19 -8.64 -6.43 4.23
C ARG A 19 -7.69 -5.24 4.19
N ASP A 20 -6.41 -5.53 3.99
CA ASP A 20 -5.36 -4.59 3.58
C ASP A 20 -5.73 -3.90 2.26
N VAL A 21 -6.73 -3.02 2.28
CA VAL A 21 -7.01 -2.10 1.20
C VAL A 21 -5.98 -1.01 1.36
N THR A 22 -4.76 -1.25 0.86
CA THR A 22 -3.77 -0.19 0.74
C THR A 22 -4.40 0.89 -0.14
N PRO A 23 -4.73 2.08 0.39
CA PRO A 23 -5.42 3.09 -0.40
C PRO A 23 -4.56 3.42 -1.61
N ALA A 24 -5.17 3.44 -2.80
CA ALA A 24 -4.49 3.95 -3.98
C ALA A 24 -4.03 5.38 -3.68
N MET A 25 -2.75 5.67 -3.92
CA MET A 25 -2.25 7.03 -3.74
C MET A 25 -2.99 7.92 -4.75
N PRO A 26 -3.55 9.06 -4.33
CA PRO A 26 -4.19 9.98 -5.27
C PRO A 26 -3.19 10.37 -6.36
N ALA A 27 -3.65 10.40 -7.61
CA ALA A 27 -2.82 10.85 -8.72
C ALA A 27 -2.37 12.28 -8.44
N GLY A 28 -1.06 12.50 -8.43
CA GLY A 28 -0.50 13.85 -8.35
C GLY A 28 -0.85 14.68 -9.59
N PRO A 29 -0.59 15.99 -9.56
CA PRO A 29 -0.64 16.85 -10.74
C PRO A 29 0.10 16.24 -11.95
N ASP A 30 -0.43 16.37 -13.17
CA ASP A 30 0.27 15.95 -14.40
C ASP A 30 1.27 17.03 -14.84
N THR A 31 2.33 17.20 -14.05
CA THR A 31 3.48 18.05 -14.39
C THR A 31 4.68 17.19 -14.78
N PRO A 32 5.64 17.73 -15.55
CA PRO A 32 6.86 17.02 -15.91
C PRO A 32 7.62 16.46 -14.69
N GLU A 33 7.65 17.19 -13.58
CA GLU A 33 8.37 16.83 -12.37
C GLU A 33 7.67 15.67 -11.64
N HIS A 34 6.34 15.72 -11.53
CA HIS A 34 5.56 14.61 -11.00
C HIS A 34 5.73 13.35 -11.87
N ARG A 35 5.80 13.47 -13.20
CA ARG A 35 6.08 12.33 -14.09
C ARG A 35 7.48 11.77 -13.90
N ALA A 36 8.48 12.62 -13.72
CA ALA A 36 9.84 12.20 -13.43
C ALA A 36 9.92 11.39 -12.12
N CYS A 37 9.31 11.90 -11.05
CA CYS A 37 9.24 11.18 -9.78
C CYS A 37 8.45 9.87 -9.87
N TRP A 38 7.40 9.81 -10.70
CA TRP A 38 6.69 8.56 -10.97
C TRP A 38 7.60 7.53 -11.65
N LEU A 39 8.38 7.93 -12.64
CA LEU A 39 9.33 7.05 -13.32
C LEU A 39 10.45 6.58 -12.39
N GLU A 40 10.97 7.46 -11.53
CA GLU A 40 11.98 7.12 -10.52
C GLU A 40 11.42 6.08 -9.53
N SER A 41 10.21 6.31 -9.02
CA SER A 41 9.58 5.42 -8.04
C SER A 41 9.43 3.97 -8.54
N ARG A 42 9.17 3.79 -9.84
CA ARG A 42 9.05 2.45 -10.48
C ARG A 42 10.38 1.71 -10.53
N ASN A 43 11.48 2.45 -10.53
CA ASN A 43 12.83 1.91 -10.64
C ASN A 43 13.55 1.85 -9.28
N ALA A 44 12.85 2.21 -8.18
CA ALA A 44 13.40 2.19 -6.84
C ALA A 44 13.97 0.79 -6.48
N PRO A 45 15.10 0.72 -5.75
CA PRO A 45 15.75 -0.55 -5.41
C PRO A 45 14.82 -1.56 -4.74
N GLU A 46 13.94 -1.09 -3.84
CA GLU A 46 12.97 -1.91 -3.12
C GLU A 46 11.88 -2.47 -4.05
N VAL A 47 11.31 -1.63 -4.92
CA VAL A 47 10.34 -2.07 -5.95
C VAL A 47 10.96 -3.14 -6.85
N ARG A 48 12.22 -2.95 -7.26
CA ARG A 48 12.94 -3.94 -8.05
C ARG A 48 13.22 -5.23 -7.28
N ALA A 49 13.44 -5.17 -5.97
CA ALA A 49 13.63 -6.35 -5.13
C ALA A 49 12.35 -7.18 -5.03
N LEU A 50 11.24 -6.53 -4.68
CA LEU A 50 9.93 -7.18 -4.58
C LEU A 50 9.47 -7.80 -5.91
N ASN A 51 9.69 -7.11 -7.02
CA ASN A 51 9.38 -7.65 -8.34
C ASN A 51 10.21 -8.91 -8.70
N ARG A 52 11.43 -9.07 -8.15
CA ARG A 52 12.23 -10.30 -8.34
C ARG A 52 11.70 -11.47 -7.53
N GLU A 53 10.97 -11.23 -6.46
CA GLU A 53 10.37 -12.26 -5.61
C GLU A 53 9.02 -12.78 -6.16
N MET A 54 8.51 -12.15 -7.22
CA MET A 54 7.22 -12.47 -7.81
C MET A 54 7.21 -13.89 -8.39
N ASN A 55 6.27 -14.71 -7.91
CA ASN A 55 6.07 -16.06 -8.42
C ASN A 55 4.75 -16.15 -9.23
N PRO A 56 4.81 -16.23 -10.58
CA PRO A 56 3.61 -16.25 -11.42
C PRO A 56 2.73 -17.49 -11.20
N ASN A 57 3.27 -18.57 -10.63
CA ASN A 57 2.53 -19.80 -10.33
C ASN A 57 1.87 -19.78 -8.94
N ASN A 58 2.01 -18.70 -8.17
CA ASN A 58 1.44 -18.56 -6.84
C ASN A 58 0.64 -17.24 -6.73
N THR A 59 -0.68 -17.33 -6.89
CA THR A 59 -1.59 -16.17 -6.85
C THR A 59 -1.60 -15.46 -5.49
N PHE A 60 -1.40 -16.19 -4.39
CA PHE A 60 -1.32 -15.59 -3.05
C PHE A 60 -0.04 -14.76 -2.91
N ASN A 61 1.09 -15.30 -3.36
CA ASN A 61 2.35 -14.58 -3.40
C ASN A 61 2.24 -13.31 -4.27
N GLN A 62 1.64 -13.41 -5.46
CA GLN A 62 1.42 -12.25 -6.34
C GLN A 62 0.57 -11.17 -5.66
N THR A 63 -0.60 -11.52 -5.14
CA THR A 63 -1.49 -10.55 -4.46
C THR A 63 -0.78 -9.83 -3.31
N ARG A 64 -0.01 -10.58 -2.50
CA ARG A 64 0.77 -9.99 -1.39
C ARG A 64 1.85 -9.03 -1.91
N LEU A 65 2.67 -9.50 -2.86
CA LEU A 65 3.78 -8.70 -3.39
C LEU A 65 3.31 -7.48 -4.18
N GLU A 66 2.17 -7.53 -4.87
CA GLU A 66 1.57 -6.37 -5.53
C GLU A 66 1.23 -5.25 -4.53
N GLY A 67 0.72 -5.61 -3.36
CA GLY A 67 0.49 -4.67 -2.26
C GLY A 67 1.79 -4.04 -1.78
N GLU A 68 2.82 -4.86 -1.55
CA GLU A 68 4.14 -4.41 -1.11
C GLU A 68 4.84 -3.52 -2.15
N VAL A 69 4.78 -3.89 -3.44
CA VAL A 69 5.29 -3.09 -4.55
C VAL A 69 4.62 -1.73 -4.59
N ARG A 70 3.29 -1.68 -4.43
CA ARG A 70 2.54 -0.42 -4.41
C ARG A 70 2.97 0.46 -3.24
N GLN A 71 3.15 -0.11 -2.05
CA GLN A 71 3.62 0.64 -0.88
C GLN A 71 5.04 1.17 -1.07
N ALA A 72 5.96 0.34 -1.58
CA ALA A 72 7.34 0.72 -1.87
C ALA A 72 7.42 1.84 -2.92
N GLN A 73 6.63 1.72 -4.00
CA GLN A 73 6.55 2.73 -5.04
C GLN A 73 6.00 4.06 -4.49
N ASN A 74 4.94 4.03 -3.68
CA ASN A 74 4.38 5.22 -3.06
C ASN A 74 5.39 5.93 -2.13
N ARG A 75 6.20 5.17 -1.38
CA ARG A 75 7.28 5.73 -0.55
C ARG A 75 8.33 6.41 -1.42
N ALA A 76 8.85 5.72 -2.44
CA ALA A 76 9.86 6.26 -3.34
C ALA A 76 9.38 7.52 -4.08
N TYR A 77 8.11 7.54 -4.50
CA TYR A 77 7.50 8.70 -5.12
C TYR A 77 7.49 9.93 -4.21
N ARG A 78 7.03 9.77 -2.96
CA ARG A 78 7.00 10.86 -1.97
C ARG A 78 8.39 11.35 -1.62
N GLU A 79 9.36 10.45 -1.55
CA GLU A 79 10.75 10.80 -1.29
C GLU A 79 11.35 11.64 -2.43
N CYS A 80 11.09 11.27 -3.68
CA CYS A 80 11.47 12.09 -4.84
C CYS A 80 10.82 13.48 -4.78
N LEU A 81 9.50 13.56 -4.55
CA LEU A 81 8.81 14.85 -4.43
C LEU A 81 9.43 15.71 -3.32
N ARG A 82 9.72 15.12 -2.15
CA ARG A 82 10.36 15.78 -1.02
C ARG A 82 11.75 16.31 -1.38
N ALA A 83 12.56 15.53 -2.10
CA ALA A 83 13.89 15.92 -2.54
C ALA A 83 13.86 17.08 -3.56
N HIS A 84 12.80 17.16 -4.37
CA HIS A 84 12.59 18.22 -5.35
C HIS A 84 11.79 19.43 -4.79
N GLY A 85 11.44 19.45 -3.51
CA GLY A 85 10.66 20.54 -2.90
C GLY A 85 9.20 20.61 -3.37
N LEU A 86 8.67 19.51 -3.91
CA LEU A 86 7.31 19.42 -4.44
C LEU A 86 6.33 18.98 -3.35
N ALA A 87 5.10 19.48 -3.42
CA ALA A 87 4.05 19.09 -2.49
C ALA A 87 3.64 17.62 -2.70
N PRO A 88 3.47 16.83 -1.63
CA PRO A 88 2.97 15.46 -1.75
C PRO A 88 1.55 15.44 -2.31
N PRO A 89 1.17 14.39 -3.06
CA PRO A 89 -0.19 14.26 -3.58
C PRO A 89 -1.19 14.03 -2.44
N GLY A 90 -2.33 14.70 -2.50
CA GLY A 90 -3.42 14.57 -1.53
C GLY A 90 -3.21 15.42 -0.29
N GLY A 91 -3.96 16.53 -0.19
CA GLY A 91 -3.92 17.48 0.94
C GLY A 91 -4.64 17.01 2.20
N VAL A 92 -4.90 15.71 2.36
CA VAL A 92 -5.49 15.12 3.58
C VAL A 92 -4.73 13.84 3.92
N GLU A 93 -4.07 13.85 5.08
CA GLU A 93 -3.34 12.71 5.60
C GLU A 93 -4.32 11.56 5.91
N ALA A 94 -4.01 10.32 5.50
CA ALA A 94 -4.87 9.18 5.80
C ALA A 94 -4.87 8.95 7.32
N VAL A 95 -6.04 9.05 7.96
CA VAL A 95 -6.21 8.77 9.39
C VAL A 95 -5.71 7.35 9.67
N ARG A 96 -4.63 7.23 10.46
CA ARG A 96 -4.20 5.95 11.02
C ARG A 96 -5.04 5.67 12.27
N PRO A 97 -5.89 4.64 12.30
CA PRO A 97 -6.47 4.20 13.57
C PRO A 97 -5.33 3.77 14.50
N ARG A 98 -5.33 4.33 15.73
CA ARG A 98 -4.44 3.91 16.83
C ARG A 98 -5.02 2.69 17.52
#